data_AF-S6CF92-F1
#
_entry.id   AF-S6CF92-F1
#
_cell.length_a   1.000
_cell.length_b   1.000
_cell.length_c   1.000
_cell.angle_alpha   90.00
_cell.angle_beta   90.00
_cell.angle_gamma   90.00
#
_symmetry.space_group_name_H-M   'P 1'
#
loop_
_entity.id
_entity.type
_entity.pdbx_description
1 polymer ?
#
loop_
_entity_poly.entity_id
_entity_poly.type
_entity_poly.pdbx_seq_one_letter_code
_entity_poly.pdbx_strand_id
1 'polypeptide(L)'
;MIDKRYEGIDKDPTGAMNPTGNIIRDAWVFGLIPETETCAGWTLQGIDALYDKVTREWDKYGHLVSNLLPELRERHQRIYAEAVARARALGWNPELDDEG
;
A
#
# COMPACT_ATOMS: atom_id res chain seq x y z
N MET A 1 -22.70 -7.59 -15.55
CA MET A 1 -22.08 -6.39 -14.92
C MET A 1 -20.81 -6.88 -14.27
N ILE A 2 -19.63 -6.49 -14.77
CA ILE A 2 -18.36 -7.01 -14.25
C ILE A 2 -18.06 -6.25 -12.96
N ASP A 3 -18.35 -6.88 -11.82
CA ASP A 3 -17.94 -6.40 -10.51
C ASP A 3 -16.42 -6.54 -10.45
N LYS A 4 -15.70 -5.50 -10.92
CA LYS A 4 -14.24 -5.42 -10.86
C LYS A 4 -13.84 -5.32 -9.40
N ARG A 5 -13.75 -6.48 -8.75
CA ARG A 5 -13.20 -6.64 -7.42
C ARG A 5 -11.69 -6.58 -7.52
N TYR A 6 -11.08 -5.93 -6.55
CA TYR A 6 -9.65 -5.95 -6.36
C TYR A 6 -9.22 -7.38 -6.10
N GLU A 7 -8.28 -7.88 -6.91
CA GLU A 7 -7.83 -9.28 -6.86
C GLU A 7 -6.97 -9.55 -5.61
N GLY A 8 -6.51 -8.48 -4.97
CA GLY A 8 -5.69 -8.47 -3.76
C GLY A 8 -4.27 -8.01 -4.05
N ILE A 9 -3.65 -7.35 -3.06
CA ILE A 9 -2.29 -6.82 -3.17
C ILE A 9 -1.26 -7.94 -3.43
N ASP A 10 -1.58 -9.15 -2.98
CA ASP A 10 -0.82 -10.39 -3.13
C ASP A 10 -0.81 -10.94 -4.57
N LYS A 11 -1.91 -10.69 -5.30
CA LYS A 11 -2.21 -11.23 -6.64
C LYS A 11 -1.78 -10.29 -7.76
N ASP A 12 -1.38 -9.07 -7.41
CA ASP A 12 -0.96 -8.06 -8.38
C ASP A 12 0.37 -8.50 -9.05
N PRO A 13 0.41 -8.56 -10.39
CA PRO A 13 1.56 -9.10 -11.12
C PRO A 13 2.82 -8.24 -11.00
N THR A 14 2.71 -6.97 -10.60
CA THR A 14 3.86 -6.09 -10.37
C THR A 14 4.22 -5.98 -8.89
N GLY A 15 3.67 -6.87 -8.04
CA GLY A 15 3.83 -6.79 -6.59
C GLY A 15 3.07 -5.61 -5.99
N ALA A 16 2.01 -5.14 -6.66
CA ALA A 16 1.16 -4.04 -6.24
C ALA A 16 1.94 -2.73 -5.98
N MET A 17 2.95 -2.45 -6.79
CA MET A 17 3.61 -1.14 -6.85
C MET A 17 2.74 -0.12 -7.59
N ASN A 18 1.46 -0.06 -7.22
CA ASN A 18 0.43 0.77 -7.82
C ASN A 18 -0.18 1.67 -6.73
N PRO A 19 -0.87 2.77 -7.07
CA PRO A 19 -1.46 3.68 -6.10
C PRO A 19 -2.36 2.96 -5.08
N THR A 20 -3.13 1.97 -5.52
CA THR A 20 -3.96 1.14 -4.64
C THR A 20 -3.14 0.30 -3.67
N GLY A 21 -2.05 -0.32 -4.11
CA GLY A 21 -1.18 -1.11 -3.24
C GLY A 21 -0.45 -0.27 -2.21
N ASN A 22 -0.01 0.94 -2.59
CA ASN A 22 0.60 1.88 -1.66
C ASN A 22 -0.37 2.28 -0.54
N ILE A 23 -1.61 2.60 -0.90
CA ILE A 23 -2.66 2.97 0.08
C ILE A 23 -2.99 1.83 1.04
N ILE A 24 -3.05 0.58 0.55
CA ILE A 24 -3.24 -0.60 1.41
C ILE A 24 -2.08 -0.74 2.40
N ARG A 25 -0.82 -0.52 1.96
CA ARG A 25 0.35 -0.52 2.84
C ARG A 25 0.30 0.62 3.85
N ASP A 26 -0.07 1.81 3.41
CA ASP A 26 -0.24 2.96 4.31
C ASP A 26 -1.33 2.68 5.35
N ALA A 27 -2.43 2.04 4.95
CA ALA A 27 -3.47 1.57 5.87
C ALA A 27 -2.93 0.57 6.90
N TRP A 28 -2.02 -0.34 6.52
CA TRP A 28 -1.33 -1.23 7.46
C TRP A 28 -0.45 -0.43 8.44
N VAL A 29 0.27 0.57 7.95
CA VAL A 29 1.12 1.45 8.77
C VAL A 29 0.29 2.15 9.84
N PHE A 30 -0.81 2.80 9.43
CA PHE A 30 -1.73 3.48 10.34
C PHE A 30 -2.56 2.53 11.21
N GLY A 31 -2.51 1.21 10.96
CA GLY A 31 -3.32 0.23 11.65
C GLY A 31 -4.81 0.33 11.35
N LEU A 32 -5.18 0.91 10.20
CA LEU A 32 -6.56 0.96 9.70
C LEU A 32 -7.06 -0.44 9.30
N ILE A 33 -6.16 -1.27 8.77
CA ILE A 33 -6.39 -2.68 8.46
C ILE A 33 -5.15 -3.49 8.90
N PRO A 34 -5.26 -4.80 9.17
CA PRO A 34 -4.11 -5.60 9.58
C PRO A 34 -3.13 -5.84 8.43
N GLU A 35 -1.84 -6.00 8.74
CA GLU A 35 -0.74 -6.22 7.77
C GLU A 35 -0.93 -7.48 6.89
N THR A 36 -1.80 -8.39 7.32
CA THR A 36 -2.17 -9.60 6.58
C THR A 36 -3.37 -9.40 5.65
N GLU A 37 -4.05 -8.25 5.73
CA GLU A 37 -5.24 -7.94 4.93
C GLU A 37 -4.84 -7.54 3.52
N THR A 38 -5.03 -8.45 2.58
CA THR A 38 -4.67 -8.24 1.17
C THR A 38 -5.72 -7.45 0.38
N CYS A 39 -6.85 -7.14 1.00
CA CYS A 39 -8.04 -6.57 0.37
C CYS A 39 -8.56 -7.39 -0.82
N ALA A 40 -8.24 -8.70 -0.88
CA ALA A 40 -8.70 -9.59 -1.93
C ALA A 40 -10.23 -9.68 -1.92
N GLY A 41 -10.87 -9.44 -3.07
CA GLY A 41 -12.32 -9.42 -3.22
C GLY A 41 -12.97 -8.08 -2.85
N TRP A 42 -12.20 -7.04 -2.51
CA TRP A 42 -12.77 -5.73 -2.21
C TRP A 42 -13.35 -5.06 -3.46
N THR A 43 -14.45 -4.33 -3.30
CA THR A 43 -14.99 -3.52 -4.39
C THR A 43 -14.16 -2.24 -4.55
N LEU A 44 -14.21 -1.61 -5.73
CA LEU A 44 -13.61 -0.29 -5.96
C LEU A 44 -14.06 0.73 -4.89
N GLN A 45 -15.31 0.67 -4.46
CA GLN A 45 -15.86 1.55 -3.43
C GLN A 45 -15.25 1.28 -2.04
N GLY A 46 -14.91 0.03 -1.72
CA GLY A 46 -14.19 -0.30 -0.49
C GLY A 46 -12.76 0.25 -0.49
N ILE A 47 -12.06 0.14 -1.63
CA ILE A 47 -10.73 0.72 -1.82
C ILE A 47 -10.79 2.25 -1.73
N ASP A 48 -11.78 2.89 -2.36
CA ASP A 48 -11.98 4.35 -2.31
C ASP A 48 -12.23 4.83 -0.87
N ALA A 49 -13.06 4.12 -0.12
CA ALA A 49 -13.29 4.41 1.30
C ALA A 49 -12.04 4.22 2.16
N LEU A 50 -11.16 3.26 1.81
CA LEU A 50 -9.87 3.08 2.47
C LEU A 50 -8.93 4.25 2.15
N TYR A 51 -8.91 4.68 0.88
CA TYR A 51 -8.15 5.83 0.42
C TYR A 51 -8.51 7.07 1.23
N ASP A 52 -9.80 7.38 1.36
CA ASP A 52 -10.26 8.54 2.15
C ASP A 52 -9.80 8.48 3.62
N LYS A 53 -9.85 7.29 4.25
CA LYS A 53 -9.37 7.12 5.64
C LYS A 53 -7.87 7.34 5.74
N VAL A 54 -7.09 6.70 4.86
CA VAL A 54 -5.63 6.83 4.81
C VAL A 54 -5.23 8.27 4.55
N THR A 55 -5.87 8.95 3.60
CA THR A 55 -5.64 10.38 3.31
C THR A 55 -5.94 11.25 4.52
N ARG A 56 -7.05 11.03 5.25
CA ARG A 56 -7.34 11.77 6.49
C ARG A 56 -6.31 11.53 7.59
N GLU A 57 -5.78 10.31 7.69
CA GLU A 57 -4.70 10.01 8.63
C GLU A 57 -3.43 10.74 8.22
N TRP A 58 -3.06 10.67 6.94
CA TRP A 58 -1.93 11.39 6.37
C TRP A 58 -2.05 12.90 6.53
N ASP A 59 -3.23 13.48 6.41
CA ASP A 59 -3.49 14.92 6.56
C ASP A 59 -3.02 15.44 7.93
N LYS A 60 -3.20 14.64 8.99
CA LYS A 60 -2.70 14.93 10.35
C LYS A 60 -1.18 15.06 10.38
N TYR A 61 -0.48 14.39 9.47
CA TYR A 61 0.96 14.42 9.31
C TYR A 61 1.39 15.29 8.11
N GLY A 62 0.49 16.00 7.44
CA GLY A 62 0.80 16.82 6.27
C GLY A 62 1.26 16.03 5.04
N HIS A 63 0.77 14.80 4.86
CA HIS A 63 1.09 13.91 3.72
C HIS A 63 2.59 13.58 3.57
N LEU A 64 3.36 13.66 4.67
CA LEU A 64 4.81 13.45 4.65
C LEU A 64 5.21 12.29 5.56
N VAL A 65 5.88 11.27 4.99
CA VAL A 65 6.50 10.16 5.75
C VAL A 65 7.47 10.70 6.82
N SER A 66 8.09 11.85 6.56
CA SER A 66 8.98 12.54 7.48
C SER A 66 8.28 13.08 8.73
N ASN A 67 6.97 13.32 8.67
CA ASN A 67 6.18 13.77 9.82
C ASN A 67 5.54 12.62 10.60
N LEU A 68 5.58 11.40 10.07
CA LEU A 68 5.14 10.23 10.81
C LEU A 68 5.98 10.03 12.07
N LEU A 69 5.32 9.50 13.10
CA LEU A 69 5.98 9.03 14.30
C LEU A 69 7.07 7.99 13.93
N PRO A 70 8.18 7.93 14.67
CA PRO A 70 9.27 7.00 14.40
C PRO A 70 8.78 5.54 14.33
N GLU A 71 7.84 5.16 15.19
CA GLU A 71 7.21 3.83 15.17
C GLU A 71 6.49 3.52 13.85
N LEU A 72 5.72 4.47 13.33
CA LEU A 72 4.96 4.34 12.08
C LEU A 72 5.91 4.32 10.90
N ARG A 73 6.96 5.15 10.92
CA ARG A 73 7.98 5.16 9.88
C ARG A 73 8.74 3.83 9.83
N GLU A 74 9.16 3.29 10.98
CA GLU A 74 9.82 1.98 11.03
C GLU A 74 8.89 0.88 10.49
N ARG A 75 7.60 0.92 10.84
CA ARG A 75 6.61 -0.02 10.33
C ARG A 75 6.44 0.12 8.82
N HIS A 76 6.31 1.34 8.30
CA HIS A 76 6.27 1.63 6.87
C HIS A 76 7.49 1.07 6.15
N GLN A 77 8.69 1.33 6.68
CA GLN A 77 9.91 0.80 6.09
C GLN A 77 9.96 -0.72 6.05
N ARG A 78 9.55 -1.41 7.13
CA ARG A 78 9.50 -2.89 7.16
C ARG A 78 8.50 -3.43 6.13
N ILE A 79 7.28 -2.92 6.14
CA ILE A 79 6.21 -3.31 5.21
C ILE A 79 6.64 -3.09 3.75
N TYR A 80 7.15 -1.91 3.43
CA TYR A 80 7.59 -1.60 2.08
C TYR A 80 8.81 -2.44 1.68
N ALA A 81 9.75 -2.70 2.59
CA ALA A 81 10.89 -3.57 2.31
C ALA A 81 10.46 -5.00 1.98
N GLU A 82 9.51 -5.57 2.73
CA GLU A 82 8.94 -6.90 2.45
C GLU A 82 8.18 -6.91 1.11
N ALA A 83 7.40 -5.87 0.84
CA ALA A 83 6.69 -5.72 -0.41
C ALA A 83 7.64 -5.58 -1.61
N VAL A 84 8.71 -4.79 -1.49
CA VAL A 84 9.76 -4.64 -2.51
C VAL A 84 10.46 -5.97 -2.73
N ALA A 85 10.81 -6.71 -1.68
CA ALA A 85 11.45 -8.02 -1.80
C ALA A 85 10.55 -9.01 -2.56
N ARG A 86 9.25 -9.00 -2.25
CA ARG A 86 8.25 -9.80 -2.96
C ARG A 86 8.08 -9.36 -4.42
N ALA A 87 7.97 -8.07 -4.68
CA ALA A 87 7.87 -7.52 -6.02
C ALA A 87 9.10 -7.90 -6.86
N ARG A 88 10.31 -7.79 -6.29
CA ARG A 88 11.56 -8.27 -6.91
C ARG A 88 11.52 -9.76 -7.23
N ALA A 89 11.00 -10.60 -6.33
CA ALA A 89 10.82 -12.03 -6.59
C ALA A 89 9.83 -12.32 -7.74
N LEU A 90 8.87 -11.42 -7.97
CA LEU A 90 7.92 -11.46 -9.10
C LEU A 90 8.48 -10.82 -10.38
N GLY A 91 9.72 -10.29 -10.35
CA GLY A 91 10.38 -9.66 -11.50
C GLY A 91 10.18 -8.15 -11.61
N TRP A 92 9.63 -7.48 -10.59
CA TRP A 92 9.57 -6.03 -10.53
C TRP A 92 10.94 -5.45 -10.15
N ASN A 93 11.49 -4.56 -10.97
CA ASN A 93 12.84 -4.03 -10.80
C ASN A 93 12.81 -2.56 -10.35
N PRO A 94 13.15 -2.24 -9.07
CA PRO A 94 13.12 -0.86 -8.55
C PRO A 94 14.11 0.09 -9.21
N GLU A 95 15.21 -0.42 -9.77
CA GLU A 95 16.26 0.42 -10.38
C GLU A 95 15.79 1.11 -11.68
N LEU A 96 14.64 0.73 -12.25
CA LEU A 96 14.07 1.42 -13.40
C LEU A 96 13.34 2.73 -13.03
N ASP A 97 13.14 3.03 -11.75
CA ASP A 97 12.38 4.22 -11.28
C ASP A 97 13.31 5.32 -10.71
N ASP A 98 14.59 5.02 -10.43
CA ASP A 98 15.58 5.97 -9.87
C ASP A 98 16.54 6.55 -10.94
N GLU A 99 16.47 6.09 -12.19
CA GLU A 99 17.17 6.70 -13.34
C GLU A 99 16.24 7.65 -14.12
N GLY A 100 16.15 8.91 -13.65
CA GLY A 100 15.48 10.01 -14.33
C GLY A 100 15.94 11.38 -13.86
#